data_AF-D0NPU7-F1
#
_entry.id   AF-D0NPU7-F1
#
_cell.length_a   1.000
_cell.length_b   1.000
_cell.length_c   1.000
_cell.angle_alpha   90.00
_cell.angle_beta   90.00
_cell.angle_gamma   90.00
#
_symmetry.space_group_name_H-M   'P 1'
#
loop_
_entity.id
_entity.type
_entity.pdbx_description
1 polymer ?
#
loop_
_entity_poly.entity_id
_entity_poly.type
_entity_poly.pdbx_seq_one_letter_code
_entity_poly.pdbx_strand_id
1 'polypeptide(L)'
;MHDVIKPRISRFINAWFALQLPHFGGKYSIERLLAFEEYTRNTSVDRVLLVVIGAPLVIIALLLGQESIPLQDPAEGWENNVGFWIRAGLLGAGVGYAAAIQIGFWLDAPPFSLKQISCYCAFMSVIYVVVGMVTAELWVFPIPFFMFTLATITTCFLLIYFRIIVGSRGFQQISLQRDNLRRLCRIGSLQSFMYVAYPAYQVLFSKANYTMYEIPVLLLLPLFRLVIIVLCLQSTFSTLFT
;
A
#
# COMPACT_ATOMS: atom_id res chain seq x y z
N MET A 1 -29.84 36.75 10.36
CA MET A 1 -29.53 35.58 9.50
C MET A 1 -28.05 35.14 9.58
N HIS A 2 -27.20 35.80 10.37
CA HIS A 2 -25.78 35.42 10.57
C HIS A 2 -25.52 34.45 11.73
N ASP A 3 -26.44 34.33 12.70
CA ASP A 3 -26.20 33.59 13.95
C ASP A 3 -26.46 32.08 13.90
N VAL A 4 -27.14 31.58 12.86
CA VAL A 4 -27.44 30.14 12.70
C VAL A 4 -26.36 29.41 11.89
N ILE A 5 -25.55 30.14 11.12
CA ILE A 5 -24.54 29.57 10.23
C ILE A 5 -23.28 29.17 11.01
N LYS A 6 -22.86 30.00 11.97
CA LYS A 6 -21.70 29.75 12.85
C LYS A 6 -21.73 28.39 13.59
N PRO A 7 -22.81 28.00 14.28
CA PRO A 7 -22.87 26.73 14.99
C PRO A 7 -22.94 25.51 14.06
N ARG A 8 -23.46 25.70 12.84
CA ARG A 8 -23.53 24.62 11.84
C ARG A 8 -22.16 24.37 11.21
N ILE A 9 -21.43 25.44 10.90
CA ILE A 9 -20.04 25.38 10.45
C ILE A 9 -19.16 24.78 11.55
N SER A 10 -19.31 25.19 12.81
CA SER A 10 -18.51 24.62 13.90
C SER A 10 -18.80 23.14 14.12
N ARG A 11 -20.06 22.71 14.02
CA ARG A 11 -20.41 21.27 14.05
C ARG A 11 -19.83 20.50 12.87
N PHE A 12 -19.82 21.08 11.68
CA PHE A 12 -19.25 20.46 10.49
C PHE A 12 -17.73 20.38 10.56
N ILE A 13 -17.08 21.43 11.05
CA ILE A 13 -15.64 21.49 11.31
C ILE A 13 -15.27 20.50 12.42
N ASN A 14 -16.04 20.41 13.49
CA ASN A 14 -15.80 19.46 14.57
C ASN A 14 -16.05 18.01 14.13
N ALA A 15 -17.07 17.76 13.30
CA ALA A 15 -17.29 16.46 12.69
C ALA A 15 -16.17 16.11 11.69
N TRP A 16 -15.70 17.08 10.91
CA TRP A 16 -14.57 16.94 9.99
C TRP A 16 -13.27 16.67 10.74
N PHE A 17 -12.99 17.38 11.83
CA PHE A 17 -11.84 17.13 12.70
C PHE A 17 -11.96 15.80 13.45
N ALA A 18 -13.16 15.39 13.85
CA ALA A 18 -13.42 14.06 14.40
C ALA A 18 -13.24 12.95 13.36
N LEU A 19 -13.50 13.25 12.07
CA LEU A 19 -13.22 12.37 10.93
C LEU A 19 -11.74 12.39 10.51
N GLN A 20 -11.00 13.45 10.87
CA GLN A 20 -9.54 13.49 10.72
C GLN A 20 -8.92 12.57 11.76
N LEU A 21 -8.78 11.31 11.33
CA LEU A 21 -8.20 10.20 12.06
C LEU A 21 -6.72 10.35 12.52
N PRO A 22 -5.91 11.38 12.15
CA PRO A 22 -4.62 11.61 12.83
C PRO A 22 -4.75 11.97 14.31
N HIS A 23 -5.93 12.42 14.77
CA HIS A 23 -6.11 12.92 16.13
C HIS A 23 -6.26 11.82 17.20
N PHE A 24 -6.52 10.57 16.81
CA PHE A 24 -6.75 9.47 17.75
C PHE A 24 -5.48 8.89 18.39
N GLY A 25 -4.31 9.48 18.14
CA GLY A 25 -3.03 9.10 18.76
C GLY A 25 -2.31 10.27 19.43
N GLY A 26 -3.04 11.16 20.12
CA GLY A 26 -2.66 12.52 20.55
C GLY A 26 -1.21 12.84 20.99
N LYS A 27 -0.41 11.85 21.44
CA LYS A 27 1.04 12.02 21.69
C LYS A 27 1.86 12.07 20.39
N TYR A 28 1.59 11.17 19.44
CA TYR A 28 2.22 11.15 18.11
C TYR A 28 1.86 12.37 17.25
N SER A 29 0.73 13.05 17.53
CA SER A 29 0.30 14.21 16.74
C SER A 29 1.04 15.49 17.12
N ILE A 30 1.30 15.72 18.42
CA ILE A 30 1.98 16.94 18.89
C ILE A 30 3.48 16.84 18.59
N GLU A 31 4.11 15.71 18.86
CA GLU A 31 5.54 15.51 18.57
C GLU A 31 5.85 15.66 17.08
N ARG A 32 4.99 15.12 16.19
CA ARG A 32 5.14 15.30 14.73
C ARG A 32 4.89 16.74 14.31
N LEU A 33 3.93 17.43 14.93
CA LEU A 33 3.65 18.83 14.65
C LEU A 33 4.82 19.73 15.06
N LEU A 34 5.37 19.52 16.27
CA LEU A 34 6.54 20.23 16.77
C LEU A 34 7.79 19.93 15.93
N ALA A 35 8.02 18.68 15.55
CA ALA A 35 9.11 18.30 14.66
C ALA A 35 8.97 18.90 13.25
N PHE A 36 7.73 19.02 12.75
CA PHE A 36 7.45 19.68 11.48
C PHE A 36 7.65 21.20 11.53
N GLU A 37 7.21 21.83 12.62
CA GLU A 37 7.43 23.26 12.87
C GLU A 37 8.93 23.56 13.00
N GLU A 38 9.66 22.75 13.76
CA GLU A 38 11.11 22.85 13.91
C GLU A 38 11.84 22.65 12.57
N TYR A 39 11.44 21.63 11.80
CA TYR A 39 11.97 21.41 10.46
C TYR A 39 11.72 22.61 9.54
N THR A 40 10.51 23.17 9.54
CA THR A 40 10.16 24.32 8.69
C THR A 40 10.88 25.58 9.12
N ARG A 41 11.11 25.78 10.43
CA ARG A 41 11.81 26.95 10.98
C ARG A 41 13.31 26.92 10.72
N ASN A 42 13.93 25.74 10.77
CA ASN A 42 15.39 25.58 10.62
C ASN A 42 15.83 25.22 9.19
N THR A 43 14.91 24.99 8.26
CA THR A 43 15.21 24.56 6.89
C THR A 43 14.93 25.68 5.89
N SER A 44 15.83 25.87 4.92
CA SER A 44 15.63 26.85 3.84
C SER A 44 14.42 26.49 2.98
N VAL A 45 13.74 27.52 2.46
CA VAL A 45 12.58 27.37 1.57
C VAL A 45 12.92 26.50 0.35
N ASP A 46 14.14 26.62 -0.18
CA ASP A 46 14.61 25.81 -1.31
C ASP A 46 14.65 24.31 -0.99
N ARG A 47 15.10 23.94 0.22
CA ARG A 47 15.15 22.53 0.65
C ARG A 47 13.73 22.00 0.90
N VAL A 48 12.82 22.82 1.41
CA VAL A 48 11.40 22.46 1.53
C VAL A 48 10.80 22.23 0.14
N LEU A 49 11.02 23.16 -0.80
CA LEU A 49 10.53 23.05 -2.17
C LEU A 49 11.09 21.82 -2.88
N LEU A 50 12.39 21.54 -2.71
CA LEU A 50 13.05 20.36 -3.25
C LEU A 50 12.44 19.06 -2.69
N VAL A 51 12.15 18.98 -1.40
CA VAL A 51 11.53 17.77 -0.83
C VAL A 51 10.09 17.61 -1.32
N VAL A 52 9.30 18.69 -1.33
CA VAL A 52 7.88 18.66 -1.70
C VAL A 52 7.67 18.37 -3.18
N ILE A 53 8.52 18.91 -4.06
CA ILE A 53 8.43 18.69 -5.52
C ILE A 53 9.28 17.50 -5.95
N GLY A 54 10.47 17.33 -5.38
CA GLY A 54 11.40 16.27 -5.76
C GLY A 54 10.88 14.89 -5.45
N ALA A 55 10.24 14.67 -4.29
CA ALA A 55 9.67 13.36 -3.96
C ALA A 55 8.61 12.88 -4.98
N PRO A 56 7.57 13.67 -5.32
CA PRO A 56 6.62 13.26 -6.36
C PRO A 56 7.28 13.22 -7.75
N LEU A 57 8.24 14.09 -8.06
CA LEU A 57 8.94 14.05 -9.35
C LEU A 57 9.74 12.76 -9.54
N VAL A 58 10.41 12.27 -8.49
CA VAL A 58 11.12 10.97 -8.52
C VAL A 58 10.14 9.84 -8.77
N ILE A 59 8.98 9.83 -8.10
CA ILE A 59 7.95 8.81 -8.31
C ILE A 59 7.40 8.88 -9.74
N ILE A 60 7.10 10.08 -10.25
CA ILE A 60 6.63 10.28 -11.62
C ILE A 60 7.68 9.81 -12.63
N ALA A 61 8.96 10.14 -12.43
CA ALA A 61 10.04 9.70 -13.32
C ALA A 61 10.18 8.17 -13.33
N LEU A 62 10.06 7.51 -12.18
CA LEU A 62 10.07 6.04 -12.10
C LEU A 62 8.86 5.43 -12.81
N LEU A 63 7.67 6.00 -12.63
CA LEU A 63 6.44 5.54 -13.30
C LEU A 63 6.54 5.73 -14.82
N LEU A 64 6.97 6.90 -15.29
CA LEU A 64 7.17 7.16 -16.72
C LEU A 64 8.26 6.27 -17.30
N GLY A 65 9.34 6.02 -16.55
CA GLY A 65 10.37 5.07 -16.92
C GLY A 65 9.80 3.68 -17.12
N GLN A 66 8.98 3.21 -16.18
CA GLN A 66 8.28 1.93 -16.30
C GLN A 66 7.31 1.91 -17.49
N GLU A 67 6.55 2.99 -17.71
CA GLU A 67 5.57 3.08 -18.80
C GLU A 67 6.21 3.23 -20.18
N SER A 68 7.46 3.68 -20.26
CA SER A 68 8.20 3.75 -21.52
C SER A 68 8.63 2.39 -22.07
N ILE A 69 8.61 1.33 -21.25
CA ILE A 69 8.92 -0.03 -21.68
C ILE A 69 7.74 -0.57 -22.51
N PRO A 70 7.87 -0.80 -23.81
CA PRO A 70 6.73 -1.16 -24.65
C PRO A 70 6.14 -2.51 -24.24
N LEU A 71 4.82 -2.57 -24.14
CA LEU A 71 4.07 -3.83 -24.01
C LEU A 71 3.86 -4.42 -25.40
N GLN A 72 4.14 -5.71 -25.54
CA GLN A 72 3.86 -6.49 -26.76
C GLN A 72 2.38 -6.90 -26.79
N ASP A 73 1.93 -7.45 -27.92
CA ASP A 73 0.56 -7.97 -28.02
C ASP A 73 0.42 -9.20 -27.11
N PRO A 74 -0.54 -9.22 -26.17
CA PRO A 74 -0.78 -10.37 -25.32
C PRO A 74 -1.14 -11.64 -26.10
N ALA A 75 -1.66 -11.52 -27.33
CA ALA A 75 -1.99 -12.64 -28.20
C ALA A 75 -0.77 -13.43 -28.69
N GLU A 76 0.42 -12.83 -28.67
CA GLU A 76 1.68 -13.50 -29.04
C GLU A 76 2.20 -14.46 -27.96
N GLY A 77 1.48 -14.58 -26.84
CA GLY A 77 1.79 -15.50 -25.76
C GLY A 77 2.86 -14.96 -24.81
N TRP A 78 3.02 -15.64 -23.68
CA TRP A 78 3.83 -15.16 -22.56
C TRP A 78 5.33 -15.12 -22.87
N GLU A 79 5.83 -15.98 -23.75
CA GLU A 79 7.24 -16.07 -24.13
C GLU A 79 7.74 -14.83 -24.90
N ASN A 80 6.87 -14.24 -25.73
CA ASN A 80 7.20 -13.09 -26.57
C ASN A 80 6.99 -11.73 -25.86
N ASN A 81 6.44 -11.75 -24.64
CA ASN A 81 6.04 -10.55 -23.89
C ASN A 81 7.14 -10.09 -22.90
N VAL A 82 8.35 -9.85 -23.40
CA VAL A 82 9.51 -9.45 -22.56
C VAL A 82 9.27 -8.15 -21.80
N GLY A 83 8.60 -7.16 -22.42
CA GLY A 83 8.31 -5.87 -21.78
C GLY A 83 7.40 -6.02 -20.56
N PHE A 84 6.41 -6.93 -20.64
CA PHE A 84 5.57 -7.28 -19.51
C PHE A 84 6.39 -7.84 -18.34
N TRP A 85 7.34 -8.75 -18.62
CA TRP A 85 8.18 -9.36 -17.59
C TRP A 85 9.14 -8.38 -16.92
N ILE A 86 9.72 -7.43 -17.67
CA ILE A 86 10.55 -6.38 -17.08
C ILE A 86 9.71 -5.52 -16.11
N ARG A 87 8.52 -5.09 -16.55
CA ARG A 87 7.57 -4.34 -15.70
C ARG A 87 7.17 -5.16 -14.47
N ALA A 88 6.92 -6.46 -14.62
CA ALA A 88 6.59 -7.37 -13.52
C ALA A 88 7.75 -7.52 -12.50
N GLY A 89 9.00 -7.54 -12.95
CA GLY A 89 10.16 -7.54 -12.06
C GLY A 89 10.29 -6.24 -11.26
N LEU A 90 10.14 -5.09 -11.91
CA LEU A 90 10.11 -3.77 -11.24
C LEU A 90 8.98 -3.70 -10.20
N LEU A 91 7.82 -4.23 -10.55
CA LEU A 91 6.67 -4.35 -9.66
C LEU A 91 7.00 -5.24 -8.45
N GLY A 92 7.61 -6.41 -8.69
CA GLY A 92 8.07 -7.31 -7.65
C GLY A 92 9.06 -6.66 -6.68
N ALA A 93 10.00 -5.85 -7.19
CA ALA A 93 10.92 -5.09 -6.36
C ALA A 93 10.20 -4.04 -5.50
N GLY A 94 9.23 -3.31 -6.07
CA GLY A 94 8.43 -2.31 -5.33
C GLY A 94 7.54 -2.95 -4.25
N VAL A 95 6.87 -4.06 -4.58
CA VAL A 95 6.08 -4.85 -3.62
C VAL A 95 6.99 -5.42 -2.53
N GLY A 96 8.16 -5.94 -2.90
CA GLY A 96 9.17 -6.43 -1.95
C GLY A 96 9.64 -5.34 -0.98
N TYR A 97 9.93 -4.15 -1.49
CA TYR A 97 10.31 -2.99 -0.67
C TYR A 97 9.20 -2.61 0.31
N ALA A 98 7.96 -2.46 -0.17
CA ALA A 98 6.80 -2.13 0.65
C ALA A 98 6.55 -3.17 1.75
N ALA A 99 6.64 -4.46 1.41
CA ALA A 99 6.50 -5.54 2.37
C ALA A 99 7.64 -5.54 3.42
N ALA A 100 8.88 -5.30 2.99
CA ALA A 100 10.04 -5.27 3.88
C ALA A 100 10.03 -4.12 4.89
N ILE A 101 9.47 -2.96 4.52
CA ILE A 101 9.29 -1.85 5.48
C ILE A 101 8.07 -2.07 6.39
N GLN A 102 7.04 -2.77 5.92
CA GLN A 102 5.80 -3.00 6.67
C GLN A 102 5.87 -4.21 7.61
N ILE A 103 6.76 -5.18 7.37
CA ILE A 103 6.83 -6.43 8.14
C ILE A 103 7.07 -6.20 9.63
N GLY A 104 7.89 -5.20 9.99
CA GLY A 104 8.15 -4.83 11.38
C GLY A 104 6.90 -4.34 12.09
N PHE A 105 6.04 -3.60 11.38
CA PHE A 105 4.75 -3.14 11.90
C PHE A 105 3.71 -4.27 11.96
N TRP A 106 3.74 -5.23 11.04
CA TRP A 106 2.76 -6.33 11.02
C TRP A 106 3.01 -7.38 12.11
N LEU A 107 4.28 -7.63 12.43
CA LEU A 107 4.71 -8.72 13.31
C LEU A 107 5.34 -8.23 14.62
N ASP A 108 5.30 -6.91 14.90
CA ASP A 108 5.98 -6.28 16.04
C ASP A 108 7.46 -6.73 16.13
N ALA A 109 8.13 -6.77 14.97
CA ALA A 109 9.46 -7.32 14.80
C ALA A 109 10.52 -6.23 14.50
N PRO A 110 11.81 -6.51 14.76
CA PRO A 110 12.88 -5.56 14.43
C PRO A 110 12.86 -5.21 12.92
N PRO A 111 13.07 -3.94 12.55
CA PRO A 111 13.12 -3.55 11.15
C PRO A 111 14.31 -4.19 10.44
N PHE A 112 14.13 -4.49 9.15
CA PHE A 112 15.21 -5.00 8.32
C PHE A 112 16.29 -3.94 8.08
N SER A 113 17.55 -4.38 8.02
CA SER A 113 18.65 -3.54 7.57
C SER A 113 18.54 -3.24 6.08
N LEU A 114 19.11 -2.11 5.63
CA LEU A 114 19.12 -1.73 4.20
C LEU A 114 19.67 -2.82 3.27
N LYS A 115 20.67 -3.59 3.74
CA LYS A 115 21.22 -4.73 3.00
C LYS A 115 20.20 -5.86 2.84
N GLN A 116 19.48 -6.19 3.91
CA GLN A 116 18.42 -7.21 3.90
C GLN A 116 17.24 -6.76 3.03
N ILE A 117 16.85 -5.49 3.08
CA ILE A 117 15.81 -4.92 2.22
C ILE A 117 16.24 -5.02 0.76
N SER A 118 17.45 -4.55 0.42
CA SER A 118 17.93 -4.59 -0.97
C SER A 118 18.04 -6.02 -1.52
N CYS A 119 18.57 -6.95 -0.72
CA CYS A 119 18.64 -8.36 -1.07
C CYS A 119 17.24 -8.96 -1.28
N TYR A 120 16.29 -8.64 -0.40
CA TYR A 120 14.91 -9.08 -0.51
C TYR A 120 14.22 -8.51 -1.76
N CYS A 121 14.40 -7.21 -2.06
CA CYS A 121 13.84 -6.61 -3.26
C CYS A 121 14.37 -7.25 -4.55
N ALA A 122 15.68 -7.52 -4.61
CA ALA A 122 16.28 -8.21 -5.75
C ALA A 122 15.73 -9.64 -5.89
N PHE A 123 15.64 -10.37 -4.78
CA PHE A 123 15.04 -11.71 -4.75
C PHE A 123 13.58 -11.69 -5.21
N MET A 124 12.78 -10.74 -4.70
CA MET A 124 11.37 -10.59 -5.05
C MET A 124 11.17 -10.22 -6.51
N SER A 125 12.03 -9.38 -7.10
CA SER A 125 12.01 -9.07 -8.53
C SER A 125 12.09 -10.34 -9.38
N VAL A 126 13.04 -11.23 -9.08
CA VAL A 126 13.24 -12.50 -9.80
C VAL A 126 12.06 -13.46 -9.57
N ILE A 127 11.64 -13.63 -8.32
CA ILE A 127 10.52 -14.51 -7.96
C ILE A 127 9.24 -14.09 -8.68
N TYR A 128 8.95 -12.79 -8.76
CA TYR A 128 7.73 -12.28 -9.40
C TYR A 128 7.66 -12.66 -10.88
N VAL A 129 8.80 -12.58 -11.58
CA VAL A 129 8.91 -12.96 -12.99
C VAL A 129 8.80 -14.48 -13.15
N VAL A 130 9.60 -15.25 -12.40
CA VAL A 130 9.63 -16.72 -12.54
C VAL A 130 8.27 -17.35 -12.21
N VAL A 131 7.68 -16.98 -11.07
CA VAL A 131 6.36 -17.48 -10.68
C VAL A 131 5.30 -17.02 -11.68
N GLY A 132 5.39 -15.79 -12.16
CA GLY A 132 4.50 -15.28 -13.19
C GLY A 132 4.59 -16.09 -14.48
N MET A 133 5.79 -16.37 -14.98
CA MET A 133 6.00 -17.19 -16.20
C MET A 133 5.43 -18.59 -16.03
N VAL A 134 5.75 -19.27 -14.92
CA VAL A 134 5.20 -20.60 -14.62
C VAL A 134 3.67 -20.58 -14.54
N THR A 135 3.09 -19.54 -13.92
CA THR A 135 1.63 -19.40 -13.84
C THR A 135 1.00 -19.15 -15.21
N ALA A 136 1.66 -18.37 -16.06
CA ALA A 136 1.21 -18.09 -17.42
C ALA A 136 1.26 -19.36 -18.30
N GLU A 137 2.28 -20.19 -18.13
CA GLU A 137 2.44 -21.48 -18.81
C GLU A 137 1.38 -22.50 -18.35
N LEU A 138 1.14 -22.61 -17.03
CA LEU A 138 0.24 -23.61 -16.46
C LEU A 138 -1.25 -23.25 -16.59
N TRP A 139 -1.59 -21.97 -16.75
CA TRP A 139 -2.98 -21.52 -16.72
C TRP A 139 -3.41 -20.73 -17.96
N VAL A 140 -3.09 -19.44 -18.03
CA VAL A 140 -3.48 -18.57 -19.15
C VAL A 140 -2.65 -17.28 -19.12
N PHE A 141 -2.37 -16.73 -20.31
CA PHE A 141 -1.78 -15.41 -20.49
C PHE A 141 -2.71 -14.52 -21.31
N PRO A 142 -2.94 -13.25 -20.92
CA PRO A 142 -2.44 -12.58 -19.71
C PRO A 142 -3.12 -13.09 -18.43
N ILE A 143 -2.38 -13.11 -17.32
CA ILE A 143 -2.87 -13.64 -16.03
C ILE A 143 -3.97 -12.73 -15.46
N PRO A 144 -5.18 -13.24 -15.21
CA PRO A 144 -6.25 -12.44 -14.61
C PRO A 144 -5.86 -12.03 -13.19
N PHE A 145 -6.11 -10.75 -12.86
CA PHE A 145 -5.80 -10.17 -11.55
C PHE A 145 -4.37 -10.49 -11.05
N PHE A 146 -3.36 -10.35 -11.92
CA PHE A 146 -1.96 -10.71 -11.67
C PHE A 146 -1.45 -10.42 -10.25
N MET A 147 -1.68 -9.20 -9.74
CA MET A 147 -1.31 -8.78 -8.38
C MET A 147 -1.94 -9.64 -7.28
N PHE A 148 -3.23 -9.95 -7.42
CA PHE A 148 -3.98 -10.79 -6.48
C PHE A 148 -3.52 -12.25 -6.57
N THR A 149 -3.39 -12.77 -7.79
CA THR A 149 -2.96 -14.15 -8.05
C THR A 149 -1.57 -14.43 -7.45
N LEU A 150 -0.65 -13.47 -7.53
CA LEU A 150 0.70 -13.60 -6.94
C LEU A 150 0.79 -13.15 -5.47
N ALA A 151 -0.26 -12.54 -4.90
CA ALA A 151 -0.23 -12.02 -3.53
C ALA A 151 0.01 -13.11 -2.47
N THR A 152 -0.64 -14.28 -2.62
CA THR A 152 -0.45 -15.40 -1.69
C THR A 152 0.98 -15.93 -1.76
N ILE A 153 1.52 -16.11 -2.98
CA ILE A 153 2.87 -16.65 -3.19
C ILE A 153 3.93 -15.69 -2.63
N THR A 154 3.77 -14.39 -2.88
CA THR A 154 4.69 -13.36 -2.37
C THR A 154 4.68 -13.27 -0.85
N THR A 155 3.52 -13.42 -0.21
CA THR A 155 3.40 -13.48 1.25
C THR A 155 4.12 -14.71 1.82
N CYS A 156 4.04 -15.87 1.16
CA CYS A 156 4.79 -17.06 1.59
C CYS A 156 6.30 -16.82 1.53
N PHE A 157 6.83 -16.25 0.44
CA PHE A 157 8.25 -15.95 0.32
C PHE A 157 8.73 -14.91 1.34
N LEU A 158 7.92 -13.91 1.65
CA LEU A 158 8.20 -12.94 2.72
C LEU A 158 8.37 -13.65 4.07
N LEU A 159 7.45 -14.54 4.43
CA LEU A 159 7.49 -15.27 5.70
C LEU A 159 8.69 -16.21 5.79
N ILE A 160 9.05 -16.87 4.69
CA ILE A 160 10.25 -17.71 4.59
C ILE A 160 11.51 -16.87 4.80
N TYR A 161 11.63 -15.75 4.09
CA TYR A 161 12.79 -14.86 4.21
C TYR A 161 12.90 -14.25 5.62
N PHE A 162 11.78 -13.81 6.19
CA PHE A 162 11.72 -13.33 7.58
C PHE A 162 12.14 -14.41 8.58
N ARG A 163 11.69 -15.66 8.39
CA ARG A 163 12.10 -16.81 9.20
C ARG A 163 13.61 -17.08 9.11
N ILE A 164 14.21 -16.90 7.94
CA ILE A 164 15.66 -17.06 7.75
C ILE A 164 16.43 -15.99 8.53
N ILE A 165 15.99 -14.73 8.47
CA ILE A 165 16.64 -13.60 9.17
C ILE A 165 16.53 -13.71 10.69
N VAL A 166 15.31 -13.93 11.20
CA VAL A 166 15.02 -13.93 12.64
C VAL A 166 15.38 -15.28 13.29
N GLY A 167 15.50 -16.33 12.48
CA GLY A 167 15.73 -17.69 12.94
C GLY A 167 14.45 -18.37 13.42
N SER A 168 14.48 -19.71 13.47
CA SER A 168 13.29 -20.51 13.75
C SER A 168 12.70 -20.28 15.15
N ARG A 169 13.53 -19.98 16.15
CA ARG A 169 13.08 -19.75 17.53
C ARG A 169 12.38 -18.40 17.71
N GLY A 170 12.95 -17.32 17.14
CA GLY A 170 12.32 -16.00 17.17
C GLY A 170 11.05 -15.95 16.33
N PHE A 171 11.05 -16.62 15.16
CA PHE A 171 9.84 -16.75 14.35
C PHE A 171 8.73 -17.51 15.08
N GLN A 172 9.05 -18.62 15.75
CA GLN A 172 8.05 -19.36 16.53
C GLN A 172 7.49 -18.52 17.67
N GLN A 173 8.32 -17.77 18.38
CA GLN A 173 7.86 -16.90 19.47
C GLN A 173 6.87 -15.82 18.98
N ILE A 174 7.18 -15.17 17.86
CA ILE A 174 6.30 -14.16 17.23
C ILE A 174 5.03 -14.82 16.66
N SER A 175 5.16 -16.00 16.06
CA SER A 175 4.04 -16.74 15.48
C SER A 175 3.11 -17.36 16.53
N LEU A 176 3.61 -17.68 17.73
CA LEU A 176 2.81 -18.15 18.85
C LEU A 176 1.89 -17.06 19.39
N GLN A 177 2.25 -15.79 19.19
CA GLN A 177 1.39 -14.65 19.53
C GLN A 177 0.26 -14.55 18.50
N ARG A 178 -0.90 -15.14 18.85
CA ARG A 178 -2.06 -15.23 17.95
C ARG A 178 -2.57 -13.87 17.48
N ASP A 179 -2.34 -12.81 18.24
CA ASP A 179 -2.75 -11.46 17.86
C ASP A 179 -1.95 -10.92 16.67
N ASN A 180 -0.66 -11.24 16.56
CA ASN A 180 0.18 -10.83 15.44
C ASN A 180 -0.22 -11.54 14.16
N LEU A 181 -0.53 -12.85 14.24
CA LEU A 181 -1.05 -13.61 13.11
C LEU A 181 -2.43 -13.10 12.66
N ARG A 182 -3.34 -12.82 13.60
CA ARG A 182 -4.66 -12.23 13.28
C ARG A 182 -4.51 -10.86 12.61
N ARG A 183 -3.61 -10.01 13.11
CA ARG A 183 -3.30 -8.70 12.50
C ARG A 183 -2.77 -8.88 11.07
N LEU A 184 -1.82 -9.78 10.85
CA LEU A 184 -1.27 -10.08 9.52
C LEU A 184 -2.37 -10.59 8.57
N CYS A 185 -3.15 -11.59 8.97
CA CYS A 185 -4.24 -12.12 8.15
C CYS A 185 -5.28 -11.04 7.82
N ARG A 186 -5.61 -10.17 8.77
CA ARG A 186 -6.57 -9.07 8.59
C ARG A 186 -6.04 -8.03 7.60
N ILE A 187 -4.80 -7.59 7.77
CA ILE A 187 -4.17 -6.61 6.88
C ILE A 187 -4.00 -7.21 5.47
N GLY A 188 -3.55 -8.45 5.35
CA GLY A 188 -3.42 -9.15 4.08
C GLY A 188 -4.77 -9.34 3.37
N SER A 189 -5.84 -9.67 4.12
CA SER A 189 -7.20 -9.77 3.56
C SER A 189 -7.70 -8.42 3.06
N LEU A 190 -7.44 -7.34 3.81
CA LEU A 190 -7.81 -5.99 3.40
C LEU A 190 -7.05 -5.56 2.14
N GLN A 191 -5.76 -5.82 2.07
CA GLN A 191 -4.94 -5.54 0.89
C GLN A 191 -5.41 -6.35 -0.33
N SER A 192 -5.73 -7.63 -0.13
CA SER A 192 -6.26 -8.51 -1.18
C SER A 192 -7.61 -8.02 -1.71
N PHE A 193 -8.49 -7.56 -0.82
CA PHE A 193 -9.76 -6.97 -1.19
C PHE A 193 -9.59 -5.70 -2.05
N MET A 194 -8.58 -4.86 -1.76
CA MET A 194 -8.29 -3.68 -2.57
C MET A 194 -7.89 -4.03 -4.01
N TYR A 195 -7.17 -5.13 -4.24
CA TYR A 195 -6.80 -5.57 -5.59
C TYR A 195 -8.00 -5.98 -6.45
N VAL A 196 -9.13 -6.35 -5.84
CA VAL A 196 -10.37 -6.70 -6.55
C VAL A 196 -11.33 -5.50 -6.62
N ALA A 197 -11.44 -4.75 -5.53
CA ALA A 197 -12.31 -3.58 -5.45
C ALA A 197 -11.92 -2.49 -6.44
N TYR A 198 -10.61 -2.29 -6.68
CA TYR A 198 -10.13 -1.24 -7.58
C TYR A 198 -10.48 -1.49 -9.06
N PRO A 199 -10.23 -2.68 -9.65
CA PRO A 199 -10.73 -3.02 -10.98
C PRO A 199 -12.26 -2.95 -11.08
N ALA A 200 -12.98 -3.43 -10.06
CA ALA A 200 -14.45 -3.33 -10.05
C ALA A 200 -14.94 -1.87 -10.06
N TYR A 201 -14.30 -1.01 -9.27
CA TYR A 201 -14.52 0.43 -9.30
C TYR A 201 -14.19 1.02 -10.67
N GLN A 202 -13.09 0.63 -11.29
CA GLN A 202 -12.69 1.12 -12.60
C GLN A 202 -13.71 0.75 -13.69
N VAL A 203 -14.26 -0.47 -13.65
CA VAL A 203 -15.36 -0.88 -14.55
C VAL A 203 -16.60 -0.05 -14.29
N LEU A 204 -16.98 0.15 -13.03
CA LEU A 204 -18.13 0.97 -12.66
C LEU A 204 -17.96 2.42 -13.13
N PHE A 205 -16.79 3.00 -12.90
CA PHE A 205 -16.44 4.35 -13.33
C PHE A 205 -16.44 4.46 -14.85
N SER A 206 -15.87 3.49 -15.58
CA SER A 206 -15.91 3.45 -17.05
C SER A 206 -17.34 3.49 -17.60
N LYS A 207 -18.28 2.81 -16.95
CA LYS A 207 -19.70 2.81 -17.35
C LYS A 207 -20.45 4.08 -16.94
N ALA A 208 -20.06 4.69 -15.83
CA ALA A 208 -20.65 5.93 -15.33
C ALA A 208 -20.04 7.20 -15.94
N ASN A 209 -18.88 7.08 -16.58
CA ASN A 209 -18.17 8.18 -17.23
C ASN A 209 -19.08 8.79 -18.31
N TYR A 210 -19.18 10.12 -18.35
CA TYR A 210 -20.11 10.87 -19.22
C TYR A 210 -21.61 10.71 -18.91
N THR A 211 -21.95 10.28 -17.68
CA THR A 211 -23.36 10.22 -17.22
C THR A 211 -23.58 11.09 -15.98
N MET A 212 -24.85 11.29 -15.61
CA MET A 212 -25.25 11.99 -14.36
C MET A 212 -24.68 11.35 -13.08
N TYR A 213 -24.15 10.12 -13.17
CA TYR A 213 -23.61 9.36 -12.04
C TYR A 213 -22.09 9.46 -11.89
N GLU A 214 -21.40 10.24 -12.74
CA GLU A 214 -19.94 10.40 -12.69
C GLU A 214 -19.45 10.92 -11.33
N ILE A 215 -20.06 12.01 -10.83
CA ILE A 215 -19.68 12.63 -9.54
C ILE A 215 -19.98 11.71 -8.34
N PRO A 216 -21.18 11.09 -8.22
CA PRO A 216 -21.43 10.09 -7.18
C PRO A 216 -20.45 8.92 -7.18
N VAL A 217 -20.11 8.38 -8.36
CA VAL A 217 -19.15 7.27 -8.46
C VAL A 217 -17.75 7.73 -8.09
N LEU A 218 -17.33 8.92 -8.51
CA LEU A 218 -16.02 9.49 -8.15
C LEU A 218 -15.88 9.67 -6.63
N LEU A 219 -16.95 10.09 -5.95
CA LEU A 219 -17.00 10.21 -4.48
C LEU A 219 -17.04 8.87 -3.74
N LEU A 220 -17.37 7.76 -4.41
CA LEU A 220 -17.34 6.43 -3.82
C LEU A 220 -15.93 6.05 -3.36
N LEU A 221 -14.90 6.44 -4.13
CA LEU A 221 -13.50 6.11 -3.84
C LEU A 221 -12.98 6.73 -2.52
N PRO A 222 -13.12 8.04 -2.25
CA PRO A 222 -12.73 8.62 -0.97
C PRO A 222 -13.62 8.12 0.19
N LEU A 223 -14.90 7.84 -0.03
CA LEU A 223 -15.77 7.25 0.99
C LEU A 223 -15.32 5.84 1.37
N PHE A 224 -15.03 5.00 0.38
CA PHE A 224 -14.49 3.66 0.58
C PHE A 224 -13.17 3.70 1.35
N ARG A 225 -12.28 4.62 0.98
CA ARG A 225 -11.03 4.84 1.70
C ARG A 225 -11.27 5.23 3.16
N LEU A 226 -12.21 6.13 3.44
CA LEU A 226 -12.57 6.51 4.81
C LEU A 226 -13.08 5.33 5.62
N VAL A 227 -13.98 4.52 5.05
CA VAL A 227 -14.52 3.33 5.72
C VAL A 227 -13.41 2.34 6.06
N ILE A 228 -12.49 2.07 5.13
CA ILE A 228 -11.34 1.20 5.38
C ILE A 228 -10.48 1.72 6.54
N ILE A 229 -10.17 3.02 6.54
CA ILE A 229 -9.33 3.61 7.60
C ILE A 229 -10.04 3.51 8.96
N VAL A 230 -11.35 3.78 9.02
CA VAL A 230 -12.14 3.68 10.26
C VAL A 230 -12.16 2.24 10.78
N LEU A 231 -12.44 1.25 9.92
CA LEU A 231 -12.43 -0.16 10.29
C LEU A 231 -11.04 -0.62 10.78
N CYS A 232 -9.98 -0.16 10.11
CA CYS A 232 -8.61 -0.49 10.49
C CYS A 232 -8.27 0.11 11.86
N LEU A 233 -8.69 1.34 12.16
CA LEU A 233 -8.41 2.01 13.44
C LEU A 233 -9.22 1.48 14.62
N GLN A 234 -10.52 1.21 14.47
CA GLN A 234 -11.33 0.57 15.54
C GLN A 234 -10.72 -0.77 15.97
N SER A 235 -10.12 -1.47 15.01
CA SER A 235 -9.49 -2.78 15.23
C SER A 235 -8.12 -2.73 15.91
N THR A 236 -7.48 -1.55 15.98
CA THR A 236 -6.22 -1.30 16.73
C THR A 236 -6.53 -0.88 18.17
N PHE A 237 -7.61 -0.12 18.39
CA PHE A 237 -8.08 0.29 19.72
C PHE A 237 -8.55 -0.88 20.59
N SER A 238 -9.19 -1.88 19.99
CA SER A 238 -9.65 -3.06 20.76
C SER A 238 -8.48 -3.88 21.34
N THR A 239 -7.28 -3.79 20.77
CA THR A 239 -6.07 -4.47 21.28
C THR A 239 -5.24 -3.65 22.27
N LEU A 240 -5.56 -2.37 22.49
CA LEU A 240 -4.87 -1.49 23.46
C LEU A 240 -5.58 -1.38 24.81
N PHE A 241 -6.81 -1.93 24.90
CA PHE A 241 -7.64 -1.93 26.12
C PHE A 241 -7.99 -3.35 26.60
N THR A 242 -7.20 -4.35 26.22
CA THR A 242 -7.15 -5.69 26.86
C THR A 242 -5.71 -5.97 27.28
#